data_AF-A0A8T3TIM7-F1
#
_entry.id   AF-A0A8T3TIM7-F1
#
_cell.length_a   1.000
_cell.length_b   1.000
_cell.length_c   1.000
_cell.angle_alpha   90.00
_cell.angle_beta   90.00
_cell.angle_gamma   90.00
#
_symmetry.space_group_name_H-M   'P 1'
#
loop_
_entity.id
_entity.type
_entity.pdbx_description
1 polymer ?
#
loop_
_entity_poly.entity_id
_entity_poly.type
_entity_poly.pdbx_seq_one_letter_code
_entity_poly.pdbx_strand_id
1 'polypeptide(L)'
;MPAPIAALALLDGLRRPGARTLLWDHARLLGPMGTLGEESDRRRLMADLLDDAFVPLASALVAGGLHHGRPATLRVTSPVGSSESSLAAGSLRTMDLPPGVTARVEIEARDPVMVGVRARHVAMDLTGGLAGMLVDGRETPLRLHERADRRRAQLDGWERGLWAGLEP
;
A
#
# COMPACT_ATOMS: atom_id res chain seq x y z
N MET A 1 -2.64 17.87 -4.91
CA MET A 1 -3.28 16.56 -4.64
C MET A 1 -2.50 15.92 -3.49
N PRO A 2 -3.15 15.48 -2.40
CA PRO A 2 -2.46 14.81 -1.32
C PRO A 2 -1.72 13.55 -1.77
N ALA A 3 -0.55 13.27 -1.19
CA ALA A 3 0.25 12.09 -1.56
C ALA A 3 -0.53 10.76 -1.44
N PRO A 4 -1.37 10.53 -0.39
CA PRO A 4 -2.21 9.33 -0.31
C PRO A 4 -3.16 9.14 -1.50
N ILE A 5 -3.65 10.23 -2.10
CA ILE A 5 -4.54 10.14 -3.26
C ILE A 5 -3.81 9.77 -4.53
N ALA A 6 -2.63 10.35 -4.76
CA ALA A 6 -1.79 9.96 -5.88
C ALA A 6 -1.41 8.47 -5.77
N ALA A 7 -1.06 8.01 -4.57
CA ALA A 7 -0.69 6.62 -4.33
C ALA A 7 -1.88 5.66 -4.49
N LEU A 8 -3.07 6.03 -4.01
CA LEU A 8 -4.30 5.26 -4.24
C LEU A 8 -4.63 5.15 -5.73
N ALA A 9 -4.50 6.24 -6.50
CA ALA A 9 -4.78 6.23 -7.93
C ALA A 9 -3.87 5.24 -8.68
N LEU A 10 -2.58 5.20 -8.33
CA LEU A 10 -1.64 4.20 -8.85
C LEU A 10 -2.03 2.77 -8.43
N LEU A 11 -2.40 2.58 -7.16
CA LEU A 11 -2.79 1.29 -6.62
C LEU A 11 -4.06 0.73 -7.28
N ASP A 12 -5.03 1.61 -7.57
CA ASP A 12 -6.28 1.27 -8.25
C ASP A 12 -6.08 0.80 -9.70
N GLY A 13 -4.99 1.21 -10.35
CA GLY A 13 -4.58 0.68 -11.65
C GLY A 13 -3.95 -0.71 -11.59
N LEU A 14 -3.37 -1.10 -10.46
CA LEU A 14 -2.67 -2.38 -10.28
C LEU A 14 -3.55 -3.46 -9.67
N ARG A 15 -4.32 -3.14 -8.62
CA ARG A 15 -5.27 -4.00 -7.86
C ARG A 15 -4.86 -5.47 -7.77
N ARG A 16 -3.63 -5.75 -7.33
CA ARG A 16 -3.11 -7.11 -7.17
C ARG A 16 -2.64 -7.32 -5.74
N PRO A 17 -3.14 -8.36 -5.04
CA PRO A 17 -2.69 -8.67 -3.69
C PRO A 17 -1.17 -8.82 -3.59
N GLY A 18 -0.58 -8.26 -2.54
CA GLY A 18 0.86 -8.21 -2.33
C GLY A 18 1.32 -6.86 -1.79
N ALA A 19 2.61 -6.80 -1.47
CA ALA A 19 3.29 -5.57 -1.08
C ALA A 19 4.01 -4.92 -2.27
N ARG A 20 4.02 -3.60 -2.29
CA ARG A 20 4.63 -2.80 -3.37
C ARG A 20 5.21 -1.50 -2.83
N THR A 21 6.28 -1.04 -3.45
CA THR A 21 6.76 0.34 -3.31
C THR A 21 6.24 1.15 -4.50
N LEU A 22 5.63 2.29 -4.23
CA LEU A 22 5.15 3.23 -5.23
C LEU A 22 6.14 4.40 -5.31
N LEU A 23 6.66 4.62 -6.51
CA LEU A 23 7.68 5.62 -6.79
C LEU A 23 7.16 6.63 -7.81
N TRP A 24 7.48 7.90 -7.61
CA TRP A 24 7.26 8.95 -8.61
C TRP A 24 8.58 9.19 -9.36
N ASP A 25 8.54 9.03 -10.70
CA ASP A 25 9.63 9.41 -11.60
C ASP A 25 9.62 10.91 -11.91
N HIS A 26 10.28 11.70 -11.07
CA HIS A 26 10.19 13.16 -11.15
C HIS A 26 11.18 13.73 -12.15
N ALA A 27 12.28 13.00 -12.36
CA ALA A 27 13.30 13.28 -13.36
C ALA A 27 12.94 12.78 -14.77
N ARG A 28 11.81 12.06 -14.92
CA ARG A 28 11.29 11.48 -16.18
C ARG A 28 12.28 10.55 -16.86
N LEU A 29 13.03 9.78 -16.06
CA LEU A 29 14.09 8.91 -16.56
C LEU A 29 13.56 7.58 -17.08
N LEU A 30 12.36 7.15 -16.72
CA LEU A 30 11.81 5.87 -17.18
C LEU A 30 11.73 5.78 -18.71
N GLY A 31 11.35 6.88 -19.38
CA GLY A 31 11.27 6.94 -20.84
C GLY A 31 12.64 6.73 -21.50
N PRO A 32 13.65 7.58 -21.22
CA PRO A 32 15.00 7.40 -21.71
C PRO A 32 15.64 6.05 -21.32
N MET A 33 15.47 5.59 -20.08
CA MET A 33 16.00 4.28 -19.65
C MET A 33 15.42 3.12 -20.47
N GLY A 34 14.17 3.23 -20.91
CA GLY A 34 13.53 2.24 -21.79
C GLY A 34 14.18 2.11 -23.17
N THR A 35 15.02 3.06 -23.58
CA THR A 35 15.73 3.03 -24.87
C THR A 35 17.01 2.19 -24.84
N LEU A 36 17.51 1.86 -23.65
CA LEU A 36 18.66 0.97 -23.48
C LEU A 36 18.26 -0.43 -23.96
N GLY A 37 19.03 -1.04 -24.86
CA GLY A 37 18.75 -2.37 -25.40
C GLY A 37 18.88 -3.48 -24.35
N GLU A 38 19.93 -3.40 -23.53
CA GLU A 38 20.28 -4.44 -22.55
C GLU A 38 19.54 -4.28 -21.21
N GLU A 39 18.93 -5.36 -20.73
CA GLU A 39 18.23 -5.39 -19.44
C GLU A 39 19.17 -5.18 -18.25
N SER A 40 20.42 -5.64 -18.34
CA SER A 40 21.43 -5.42 -17.31
C SER A 40 21.72 -3.94 -17.10
N ASP A 41 21.80 -3.18 -18.19
CA ASP A 41 22.13 -1.75 -18.17
C ASP A 41 20.95 -0.96 -17.58
N ARG A 42 19.71 -1.32 -17.96
CA ARG A 42 18.50 -0.76 -17.37
C ARG A 42 18.44 -0.98 -15.85
N ARG A 43 18.70 -2.21 -15.39
CA ARG A 43 18.68 -2.54 -13.95
C ARG A 43 19.77 -1.82 -13.16
N ARG A 44 20.98 -1.76 -13.72
CA ARG A 44 22.10 -1.07 -13.09
C ARG A 44 21.80 0.41 -12.94
N LEU A 45 21.36 1.07 -14.00
CA LEU A 45 21.01 2.49 -13.98
C LEU A 45 19.83 2.77 -13.03
N MET A 46 18.83 1.90 -13.00
CA MET A 46 17.72 1.99 -12.04
C MET A 46 18.22 1.93 -10.60
N ALA A 47 19.13 1.00 -10.28
CA ALA A 47 19.68 0.86 -8.94
C ALA A 47 20.54 2.07 -8.54
N ASP A 48 21.37 2.56 -9.45
CA ASP A 48 22.26 3.71 -9.22
C ASP A 48 21.48 5.02 -9.01
N LEU A 49 20.30 5.15 -9.61
CA LEU A 49 19.49 6.37 -9.55
C LEU A 49 18.25 6.26 -8.66
N LEU A 50 18.03 5.14 -7.98
CA LEU A 50 16.78 4.89 -7.27
C LEU A 50 16.48 5.97 -6.25
N ASP A 51 17.48 6.35 -5.45
CA ASP A 51 17.33 7.31 -4.36
C ASP A 51 17.39 8.78 -4.84
N ASP A 52 18.00 9.03 -6.00
CA ASP A 52 18.21 10.38 -6.54
C ASP A 52 17.12 10.81 -7.54
N ALA A 53 16.59 9.87 -8.33
CA ALA A 53 15.67 10.17 -9.43
C ALA A 53 14.22 9.77 -9.14
N PHE A 54 13.98 8.99 -8.09
CA PHE A 54 12.64 8.54 -7.72
C PHE A 54 12.27 9.01 -6.33
N VAL A 55 11.09 9.62 -6.22
CA VAL A 55 10.55 10.03 -4.92
C VAL A 55 9.68 8.88 -4.39
N PRO A 56 9.98 8.31 -3.20
CA PRO A 56 9.11 7.32 -2.57
C PRO A 56 7.76 7.94 -2.23
N LEU A 57 6.72 7.55 -2.98
CA LEU A 57 5.38 8.05 -2.77
C LEU A 57 4.71 7.33 -1.61
N ALA A 58 4.77 6.00 -1.59
CA ALA A 58 4.21 5.17 -0.51
C ALA A 58 4.77 3.74 -0.59
N SER A 59 4.66 3.00 0.51
CA SER A 59 4.48 1.55 0.42
C SER A 59 2.99 1.21 0.40
N ALA A 60 2.62 0.12 -0.26
CA ALA A 60 1.25 -0.35 -0.33
C ALA A 60 1.19 -1.83 0.01
N LEU A 61 0.27 -2.18 0.91
CA LEU A 61 -0.06 -3.54 1.31
C LEU A 61 -1.48 -3.85 0.84
N VAL A 62 -1.63 -4.68 -0.19
CA VAL A 62 -2.93 -5.13 -0.70
C VAL A 62 -3.19 -6.55 -0.22
N ALA A 63 -4.23 -6.71 0.60
CA ALA A 63 -4.62 -8.00 1.15
C ALA A 63 -5.88 -8.54 0.46
N GLY A 64 -5.75 -9.72 -0.17
CA GLY A 64 -6.88 -10.46 -0.73
C GLY A 64 -7.37 -11.57 0.21
N GLY A 65 -8.60 -12.05 -0.01
CA GLY A 65 -9.14 -13.21 0.72
C GLY A 65 -9.54 -12.93 2.17
N LEU A 66 -9.69 -11.65 2.55
CA LEU A 66 -10.29 -11.25 3.82
C LEU A 66 -11.81 -11.52 3.78
N HIS A 67 -12.39 -11.90 4.93
CA HIS A 67 -13.83 -12.16 5.04
C HIS A 67 -14.48 -11.21 6.05
N HIS A 68 -15.70 -10.77 5.76
CA HIS A 68 -16.47 -9.94 6.69
C HIS A 68 -16.69 -10.66 8.03
N GLY A 69 -16.52 -9.93 9.13
CA GLY A 69 -16.60 -10.48 10.49
C GLY A 69 -15.42 -11.35 10.92
N ARG A 70 -14.41 -11.53 10.06
CA ARG A 70 -13.17 -12.27 10.36
C ARG A 70 -11.94 -11.44 9.99
N PRO A 71 -11.69 -10.32 10.70
CA PRO A 71 -10.52 -9.49 10.44
C PRO A 71 -9.23 -10.24 10.73
N ALA A 72 -8.18 -9.92 10.00
CA ALA A 72 -6.81 -10.28 10.37
C ALA A 72 -6.25 -9.25 11.36
N THR A 73 -5.25 -9.64 12.13
CA THR A 73 -4.42 -8.73 12.93
C THR A 73 -3.29 -8.22 12.07
N LEU A 74 -3.10 -6.90 12.02
CA LEU A 74 -1.97 -6.24 11.37
C LEU A 74 -1.10 -5.60 12.44
N ARG A 75 0.16 -6.03 12.53
CA ARG A 75 1.18 -5.45 13.40
C ARG A 75 2.24 -4.75 12.55
N VAL A 76 2.57 -3.53 12.91
CA VAL A 76 3.59 -2.72 12.24
C VAL A 76 4.59 -2.27 13.28
N THR A 77 5.84 -2.70 13.15
CA THR A 77 6.93 -2.37 14.07
C THR A 77 8.02 -1.64 13.33
N SER A 78 8.39 -0.46 13.80
CA SER A 78 9.39 0.41 13.18
C SER A 78 10.27 1.07 14.24
N PRO A 79 11.40 1.70 13.86
CA PRO A 79 12.21 2.49 14.78
C PRO A 79 11.44 3.64 15.46
N VAL A 80 10.36 4.14 14.86
CA VAL A 80 9.55 5.23 15.42
C VAL A 80 8.42 4.74 16.33
N GLY A 81 8.17 3.44 16.39
CA GLY A 81 7.14 2.85 17.24
C GLY A 81 6.54 1.55 16.69
N SER A 82 5.66 0.94 17.48
CA SER A 82 4.89 -0.24 17.11
C SER A 82 3.40 0.04 17.24
N SER A 83 2.62 -0.52 16.32
CA SER A 83 1.16 -0.44 16.33
C SER A 83 0.54 -1.78 15.98
N GLU A 84 -0.62 -2.06 16.56
CA GLU A 84 -1.43 -3.23 16.25
C GLU A 84 -2.85 -2.76 15.91
N SER A 85 -3.40 -3.28 14.82
CA SER A 85 -4.72 -2.87 14.33
C SER A 85 -5.44 -4.03 13.63
N SER A 86 -6.75 -3.93 13.47
CA SER A 86 -7.51 -4.91 12.69
C SER A 86 -7.42 -4.60 11.19
N LEU A 87 -7.22 -5.62 10.37
CA LEU A 87 -7.29 -5.57 8.91
C LEU A 87 -8.59 -6.25 8.47
N ALA A 88 -9.59 -5.43 8.11
CA ALA A 88 -10.92 -5.90 7.79
C ALA A 88 -11.15 -6.01 6.27
N ALA A 89 -12.00 -6.94 5.86
CA ALA A 89 -12.47 -7.01 4.48
C ALA A 89 -13.17 -5.70 4.09
N GLY A 90 -12.80 -5.13 2.95
CA GLY A 90 -13.34 -3.87 2.46
C GLY A 90 -12.72 -2.62 3.08
N SER A 91 -11.71 -2.72 3.96
CA SER A 91 -11.09 -1.53 4.56
C SER A 91 -10.04 -0.89 3.64
N LEU A 92 -9.88 0.42 3.73
CA LEU A 92 -8.80 1.18 3.12
C LEU A 92 -8.33 2.25 4.11
N ARG A 93 -7.02 2.33 4.36
CA ARG A 93 -6.45 3.34 5.27
C ARG A 93 -4.98 3.63 4.96
N THR A 94 -4.48 4.75 5.45
CA THR A 94 -3.06 5.04 5.60
C THR A 94 -2.58 4.66 7.00
N MET A 95 -1.28 4.40 7.10
CA MET A 95 -0.55 4.26 8.36
C MET A 95 0.68 5.15 8.30
N ASP A 96 0.95 5.84 9.41
CA ASP A 96 2.12 6.71 9.52
C ASP A 96 3.39 5.86 9.47
N LEU A 97 4.16 6.08 8.41
CA LEU A 97 5.46 5.48 8.21
C LEU A 97 6.31 6.50 7.45
N PRO A 98 7.15 7.30 8.15
CA PRO A 98 7.85 8.40 7.50
C PRO A 98 8.76 7.96 6.34
N PRO A 99 9.04 8.86 5.37
CA PRO A 99 9.96 8.57 4.28
C PRO A 99 11.30 8.00 4.76
N GLY A 100 11.73 6.90 4.17
CA GLY A 100 13.01 6.23 4.51
C GLY A 100 12.96 5.36 5.77
N VAL A 101 11.89 5.42 6.57
CA VAL A 101 11.73 4.53 7.73
C VAL A 101 11.21 3.18 7.25
N THR A 102 11.94 2.12 7.59
CA THR A 102 11.52 0.74 7.31
C THR A 102 10.82 0.13 8.52
N ALA A 103 9.66 -0.49 8.29
CA ALA A 103 8.89 -1.19 9.28
C ALA A 103 8.76 -2.68 8.93
N ARG A 104 8.81 -3.52 9.97
CA ARG A 104 8.40 -4.91 9.94
C ARG A 104 6.87 -4.96 10.02
N VAL A 105 6.24 -5.49 8.98
CA VAL A 105 4.78 -5.63 8.88
C VAL A 105 4.41 -7.10 8.94
N GLU A 106 3.55 -7.44 9.90
CA GLU A 106 3.07 -8.80 10.13
C GLU A 106 1.54 -8.84 10.02
N ILE A 107 1.03 -9.84 9.32
CA ILE A 107 -0.39 -10.13 9.22
C ILE A 107 -0.63 -11.51 9.79
N GLU A 108 -1.54 -11.60 10.75
CA GLU A 108 -2.00 -12.85 11.33
C GLU A 108 -3.51 -13.00 11.13
N ALA A 109 -3.93 -14.07 10.46
CA ALA A 109 -5.32 -14.29 10.09
C ALA A 109 -5.76 -15.70 10.46
N ARG A 110 -7.02 -15.82 10.90
CA ARG A 110 -7.64 -17.11 11.17
C ARG A 110 -7.77 -17.95 9.89
N ASP A 111 -8.18 -17.32 8.81
CA ASP A 111 -8.30 -17.90 7.47
C ASP A 111 -7.15 -17.41 6.58
N PRO A 112 -6.63 -18.22 5.63
CA PRO A 112 -5.50 -17.79 4.80
C PRO A 112 -5.84 -16.56 3.95
N VAL A 113 -5.04 -15.51 4.12
CA VAL A 113 -5.07 -14.27 3.31
C VAL A 113 -4.08 -14.38 2.15
N MET A 114 -4.30 -13.59 1.10
CA MET A 114 -3.40 -13.49 -0.04
C MET A 114 -2.63 -12.18 0.04
N VAL A 115 -1.31 -12.26 0.20
CA VAL A 115 -0.39 -11.12 0.12
C VAL A 115 0.88 -11.58 -0.59
N GLY A 116 0.85 -11.62 -1.93
CA GLY A 116 1.88 -12.28 -2.75
C GLY A 116 1.91 -13.81 -2.64
N VAL A 117 1.67 -14.33 -1.43
CA VAL A 117 1.50 -15.73 -1.07
C VAL A 117 0.21 -15.93 -0.28
N ARG A 118 -0.34 -17.15 -0.32
CA ARG A 118 -1.51 -17.52 0.47
C ARG A 118 -1.08 -18.14 1.79
N ALA A 119 -1.27 -17.44 2.91
CA ALA A 119 -0.87 -17.94 4.23
C ALA A 119 -1.73 -17.33 5.35
N ARG A 120 -1.66 -17.96 6.54
CA ARG A 120 -2.31 -17.44 7.77
C ARG A 120 -1.43 -16.44 8.52
N HIS A 121 -0.12 -16.54 8.37
CA HIS A 121 0.84 -15.59 8.89
C HIS A 121 1.76 -15.17 7.74
N VAL A 122 1.89 -13.87 7.52
CA VAL A 122 2.77 -13.28 6.50
C VAL A 122 3.52 -12.12 7.15
N ALA A 123 4.81 -12.03 6.89
CA ALA A 123 5.61 -10.96 7.43
C ALA A 123 6.62 -10.46 6.39
N MET A 124 6.75 -9.14 6.27
CA MET A 124 7.58 -8.45 5.26
C MET A 124 8.07 -7.10 5.78
N ASP A 125 9.05 -6.54 5.09
CA ASP A 125 9.59 -5.22 5.42
C ASP A 125 9.08 -4.22 4.38
N LEU A 126 8.54 -3.10 4.86
CA LEU A 126 8.03 -2.02 4.01
C LEU A 126 8.65 -0.71 4.44
N THR A 127 9.04 0.11 3.46
CA THR A 127 9.61 1.44 3.69
C THR A 127 8.57 2.51 3.43
N GLY A 128 8.53 3.52 4.30
CA GLY A 128 7.63 4.66 4.17
C GLY A 128 7.97 5.57 3.00
N GLY A 129 6.95 6.23 2.46
CA GLY A 129 7.08 7.31 1.49
C GLY A 129 6.33 8.56 1.94
N LEU A 130 6.15 9.53 1.03
CA LEU A 130 5.43 10.78 1.31
C LEU A 130 3.99 10.59 1.82
N ALA A 131 3.33 9.49 1.44
CA ALA A 131 1.99 9.11 1.88
C ALA A 131 1.99 8.07 3.01
N GLY A 132 3.16 7.74 3.56
CA GLY A 132 3.32 6.65 4.52
C GLY A 132 3.16 5.27 3.90
N MET A 133 2.40 4.41 4.58
CA MET A 133 2.01 3.09 4.12
C MET A 133 0.50 3.02 3.88
N LEU A 134 0.08 2.62 2.69
CA LEU A 134 -1.32 2.32 2.36
C LEU A 134 -1.63 0.87 2.68
N VAL A 135 -2.76 0.64 3.36
CA VAL A 135 -3.28 -0.70 3.65
C VAL A 135 -4.64 -0.84 2.99
N ASP A 136 -4.71 -1.74 2.02
CA ASP A 136 -5.88 -1.97 1.18
C ASP A 136 -6.40 -3.41 1.36
N GLY A 137 -7.52 -3.53 2.06
CA GLY A 137 -8.29 -4.76 2.22
C GLY A 137 -9.53 -4.80 1.32
N ARG A 138 -9.66 -3.89 0.36
CA ARG A 138 -10.79 -3.89 -0.59
C ARG A 138 -10.73 -5.12 -1.48
N GLU A 139 -11.91 -5.60 -1.85
CA GLU A 139 -12.01 -6.77 -2.73
C GLU A 139 -11.53 -6.42 -4.15
N THR A 140 -11.01 -7.44 -4.85
CA THR A 140 -10.68 -7.37 -6.28
C THR A 140 -11.43 -8.49 -7.01
N PRO A 141 -12.39 -8.17 -7.90
CA PRO A 141 -12.85 -6.82 -8.28
C PRO A 141 -13.52 -6.05 -7.13
N LEU A 142 -13.54 -4.71 -7.21
CA LEU A 142 -14.11 -3.86 -6.18
C LEU A 142 -15.59 -4.19 -5.97
N ARG A 143 -15.96 -4.49 -4.73
CA ARG A 143 -17.37 -4.65 -4.34
C ARG A 143 -17.82 -3.53 -3.44
N LEU A 144 -18.89 -2.89 -3.86
CA LEU A 144 -19.63 -1.92 -3.06
C LEU A 144 -20.86 -2.58 -2.47
N HIS A 145 -21.26 -2.12 -1.30
CA HIS A 145 -22.49 -2.60 -0.70
C HIS A 145 -23.71 -2.21 -1.56
N GLU A 146 -24.70 -3.11 -1.69
CA GLU A 146 -25.90 -2.85 -2.51
C GLU A 146 -26.81 -1.78 -1.89
N ARG A 147 -27.05 -1.90 -0.57
CA ARG A 147 -27.80 -0.91 0.23
C ARG A 147 -27.08 0.44 0.26
N ALA A 148 -27.81 1.50 -0.10
CA ALA A 148 -27.27 2.85 -0.26
C ALA A 148 -26.58 3.38 1.01
N ASP A 149 -27.20 3.25 2.18
CA ASP A 149 -26.63 3.77 3.43
C ASP A 149 -25.33 3.06 3.81
N ARG A 150 -25.29 1.74 3.60
CA ARG A 150 -24.08 0.93 3.85
C ARG A 150 -22.96 1.25 2.88
N ARG A 151 -23.30 1.51 1.61
CA ARG A 151 -22.34 1.96 0.60
C ARG A 151 -21.77 3.33 0.95
N ARG A 152 -22.61 4.27 1.37
CA ARG A 152 -22.15 5.60 1.84
C ARG A 152 -21.20 5.45 3.02
N ALA A 153 -21.59 4.70 4.05
CA ALA A 153 -20.73 4.46 5.21
C ALA A 153 -19.38 3.79 4.84
N GLN A 154 -19.38 2.89 3.85
CA GLN A 154 -18.15 2.27 3.31
C GLN A 154 -17.24 3.31 2.65
N LEU A 155 -17.80 4.15 1.76
CA LEU A 155 -17.06 5.20 1.07
C LEU A 155 -16.52 6.27 2.04
N ASP A 156 -17.34 6.72 2.99
CA ASP A 156 -16.92 7.68 4.01
C ASP A 156 -15.79 7.09 4.88
N GLY A 157 -15.81 5.78 5.12
CA GLY A 157 -14.74 5.07 5.80
C GLY A 157 -13.42 5.11 5.03
N TRP A 158 -13.48 4.97 3.70
CA TRP A 158 -12.29 5.07 2.84
C TRP A 158 -11.75 6.50 2.80
N GLU A 159 -12.63 7.50 2.65
CA GLU A 159 -12.23 8.91 2.63
C GLU A 159 -11.51 9.31 3.92
N ARG A 160 -12.12 9.04 5.09
CA ARG A 160 -11.48 9.30 6.39
C ARG A 160 -10.15 8.56 6.55
N GLY A 161 -10.10 7.30 6.12
CA GLY A 161 -8.91 6.48 6.23
C GLY A 161 -7.73 6.99 5.42
N LEU A 162 -7.96 7.81 4.39
CA LEU A 162 -6.89 8.35 3.56
C LEU A 162 -6.51 9.79 3.93
N TRP A 163 -7.43 10.60 4.45
CA TRP A 163 -7.16 12.01 4.82
C TRP A 163 -6.74 12.18 6.29
N ALA A 164 -6.61 11.10 7.05
CA ALA A 164 -6.09 11.16 8.42
C ALA A 164 -4.74 11.89 8.44
N GLY A 165 -4.64 12.97 9.22
CA GLY A 165 -3.44 13.82 9.32
C GLY A 165 -3.36 15.00 8.36
N LEU A 166 -4.38 15.23 7.52
CA LEU A 166 -4.47 16.36 6.57
C LEU A 166 -5.57 17.37 6.95
N GLU A 167 -5.99 17.42 8.21
CA GLU A 167 -6.91 18.47 8.66
C GLU A 167 -6.26 19.86 8.50
N PRO A 168 -7.02 20.88 8.05
CA PRO A 168 -6.50 22.23 7.77
C PRO A 168 -5.99 22.97 9.02
#